data_AF-A0A8T4E5D5-F1
#
_entry.id   AF-A0A8T4E5D5-F1
#
_cell.length_a   1.000
_cell.length_b   1.000
_cell.length_c   1.000
_cell.angle_alpha   90.00
_cell.angle_beta   90.00
_cell.angle_gamma   90.00
#
_symmetry.space_group_name_H-M   'P 1'
#
loop_
_entity.id
_entity.type
_entity.pdbx_description
1 polymer ?
#
loop_
_entity_poly.entity_id
_entity_poly.type
_entity_poly.pdbx_seq_one_letter_code
_entity_poly.pdbx_strand_id
1 'polypeptide(L)'
;MNAEEVKAEFENLEIHMGEFNDRKFKMKCNISYEDLMLVMDGGKRIARLHARNISNVHLEKKGIRIAAMNFEIKEGEEISVATGSILLELDDSAEEWYKELWG
;
A
#
# COMPACT_ATOMS: atom_id res chain seq x y z
N MET A 1 -2.25 -2.25 -13.72
CA MET A 1 -0.79 -2.49 -13.62
C MET A 1 -0.53 -3.50 -12.51
N ASN A 2 0.35 -4.48 -12.69
CA ASN A 2 0.55 -5.58 -11.73
C ASN A 2 2.04 -5.86 -11.47
N ALA A 3 2.39 -6.17 -10.21
CA ALA A 3 3.72 -6.62 -9.81
C ALA A 3 3.60 -7.74 -8.77
N GLU A 4 4.42 -8.77 -8.91
CA GLU A 4 4.41 -9.92 -8.02
C GLU A 4 5.54 -9.84 -7.01
N GLU A 5 5.38 -10.51 -5.88
CA GLU A 5 6.44 -10.70 -4.89
C GLU A 5 7.03 -9.40 -4.30
N VAL A 6 6.29 -8.30 -4.36
CA VAL A 6 6.70 -6.97 -3.89
C VAL A 6 6.73 -6.93 -2.37
N LYS A 7 7.77 -6.34 -1.80
CA LYS A 7 7.81 -6.05 -0.37
C LYS A 7 7.13 -4.71 -0.10
N ALA A 8 6.03 -4.75 0.65
CA ALA A 8 5.31 -3.57 1.12
C ALA A 8 5.59 -3.35 2.60
N GLU A 9 6.07 -2.16 2.95
CA GLU A 9 6.29 -1.74 4.33
C GLU A 9 5.27 -0.67 4.73
N PHE A 10 4.60 -0.88 5.83
CA PHE A 10 3.58 -0.01 6.38
C PHE A 10 4.11 0.59 7.67
N GLU A 11 4.12 1.92 7.78
CA GLU A 11 4.71 2.66 8.89
C GLU A 11 3.78 3.79 9.35
N ASN A 12 3.93 4.19 10.61
CA ASN A 12 3.16 5.29 11.22
C ASN A 12 1.64 5.08 11.07
N LEU A 13 1.19 3.84 11.28
CA LEU A 13 -0.22 3.50 11.16
C LEU A 13 -1.01 4.07 12.33
N GLU A 14 -2.04 4.82 11.98
CA GLU A 14 -3.11 5.25 12.86
C GLU A 14 -4.40 4.57 12.42
N ILE A 15 -5.01 3.83 13.35
CA ILE A 15 -6.19 3.01 13.08
C ILE A 15 -7.42 3.78 13.55
N HIS A 16 -8.30 4.06 12.60
CA HIS A 16 -9.51 4.86 12.81
C HIS A 16 -10.71 3.97 13.13
N MET A 17 -10.73 2.75 12.59
CA MET A 17 -11.79 1.76 12.78
C MET A 17 -11.21 0.35 12.66
N GLY A 18 -11.82 -0.61 13.38
CA GLY A 18 -11.45 -2.03 13.35
C GLY A 18 -10.50 -2.44 14.47
N GLU A 19 -10.13 -3.73 14.49
CA GLU A 19 -9.35 -4.35 15.58
C GLU A 19 -7.85 -4.45 15.27
N PHE A 20 -7.42 -3.99 14.09
CA PHE A 20 -5.99 -3.94 13.77
C PHE A 20 -5.27 -3.00 14.73
N ASN A 21 -4.21 -3.47 15.38
CA ASN A 21 -3.50 -2.71 16.42
C ASN A 21 -2.02 -2.46 16.09
N ASP A 22 -1.50 -3.03 15.00
CA ASP A 22 -0.10 -2.83 14.63
C ASP A 22 0.10 -1.40 14.12
N ARG A 23 1.11 -0.71 14.67
CA ARG A 23 1.52 0.62 14.19
C ARG A 23 2.44 0.59 12.97
N LYS A 24 2.99 -0.59 12.68
CA LYS A 24 3.84 -0.86 11.53
C LYS A 24 3.84 -2.34 11.23
N PHE A 25 3.95 -2.70 9.97
CA PHE A 25 4.16 -4.09 9.56
C PHE A 25 4.80 -4.15 8.16
N LYS A 26 5.27 -5.33 7.79
CA LYS A 26 5.81 -5.59 6.45
C LYS A 26 5.16 -6.84 5.91
N MET A 27 4.92 -6.88 4.61
CA MET A 27 4.45 -8.09 3.94
C MET A 27 5.04 -8.21 2.54
N LYS A 28 5.23 -9.45 2.09
CA LYS A 28 5.45 -9.75 0.69
C LYS A 28 4.07 -9.94 0.05
N CYS A 29 3.77 -9.18 -1.00
CA CYS A 29 2.45 -9.15 -1.61
C CYS A 29 2.52 -9.05 -3.13
N ASN A 30 1.41 -9.43 -3.76
CA ASN A 30 1.15 -9.06 -5.13
C ASN A 30 0.42 -7.73 -5.15
N ILE A 31 0.88 -6.81 -5.98
CA ILE A 31 0.32 -5.48 -6.11
C ILE A 31 -0.44 -5.40 -7.42
N SER A 32 -1.68 -4.94 -7.36
CA SER A 32 -2.44 -4.54 -8.54
C SER A 32 -2.93 -3.11 -8.39
N TYR A 33 -2.99 -2.40 -9.51
CA TYR A 33 -3.62 -1.11 -9.62
C TYR A 33 -4.63 -1.14 -10.76
N GLU A 34 -5.92 -1.16 -10.41
CA GLU A 34 -7.06 -1.28 -11.32
C GLU A 34 -8.21 -0.41 -10.78
N ASP A 35 -8.98 0.24 -11.66
CA ASP A 35 -10.14 1.06 -11.28
C ASP A 35 -9.87 2.07 -10.15
N LEU A 36 -8.72 2.75 -10.20
CA LEU A 36 -8.26 3.70 -9.17
C LEU A 36 -8.06 3.09 -7.77
N MET A 37 -7.87 1.77 -7.70
CA MET A 37 -7.65 1.01 -6.48
C MET A 37 -6.29 0.33 -6.53
N LEU A 38 -5.41 0.70 -5.59
CA LEU A 38 -4.18 -0.02 -5.30
C LEU A 38 -4.50 -1.13 -4.30
N VAL A 39 -4.30 -2.38 -4.72
CA VAL A 39 -4.47 -3.57 -3.88
C VAL A 39 -3.11 -4.19 -3.64
N MET A 40 -2.80 -4.49 -2.38
CA MET A 40 -1.60 -5.17 -1.95
C MET A 40 -2.04 -6.46 -1.24
N ASP A 41 -1.99 -7.58 -1.94
CA ASP A 41 -2.47 -8.88 -1.45
C ASP A 41 -1.31 -9.75 -0.95
N GLY A 42 -1.17 -9.87 0.38
CA GLY A 42 -0.23 -10.76 1.06
C GLY A 42 -0.85 -12.10 1.48
N GLY A 43 -2.00 -12.47 0.94
CA GLY A 43 -2.76 -13.69 1.25
C GLY A 43 -3.53 -13.60 2.58
N LYS A 44 -2.82 -13.57 3.71
CA LYS A 44 -3.47 -13.43 5.03
C LYS A 44 -3.93 -12.00 5.30
N ARG A 45 -3.17 -11.04 4.79
CA ARG A 45 -3.37 -9.61 5.00
C ARG A 45 -3.45 -8.94 3.64
N ILE A 46 -4.50 -8.15 3.45
CA ILE A 46 -4.73 -7.43 2.19
C ILE A 46 -4.90 -5.96 2.53
N ALA A 47 -4.11 -5.09 1.92
CA ALA A 47 -4.29 -3.65 2.02
C ALA A 47 -4.92 -3.11 0.72
N ARG A 48 -5.92 -2.24 0.85
CA ARG A 48 -6.61 -1.61 -0.29
C ARG A 48 -6.63 -0.10 -0.11
N LEU A 49 -6.09 0.61 -1.09
CA LEU A 49 -5.96 2.06 -1.08
C LEU A 49 -6.56 2.63 -2.36
N HIS A 50 -7.63 3.41 -2.21
CA HIS A 50 -8.18 4.17 -3.32
C HIS A 50 -7.26 5.35 -3.65
N ALA A 51 -7.00 5.58 -4.94
CA ALA A 51 -6.20 6.69 -5.45
C ALA A 51 -6.59 8.06 -4.87
N ARG A 52 -7.89 8.32 -4.63
CA ARG A 52 -8.36 9.58 -4.04
C ARG A 52 -7.87 9.81 -2.61
N ASN A 53 -7.45 8.75 -1.93
CA ASN A 53 -6.93 8.81 -0.57
C ASN A 53 -5.40 8.82 -0.53
N ILE A 54 -4.73 8.87 -1.70
CA ILE A 54 -3.30 9.14 -1.80
C ILE A 54 -3.10 10.64 -1.58
N SER A 55 -2.45 11.00 -0.47
CA SER A 55 -2.13 12.39 -0.13
C SER A 55 -0.89 12.87 -0.87
N ASN A 56 0.14 12.02 -0.92
CA ASN A 56 1.39 12.31 -1.63
C ASN A 56 2.09 11.03 -2.04
N VAL A 57 2.94 11.12 -3.08
CA VAL A 57 3.75 10.01 -3.57
C VAL A 57 5.17 10.51 -3.83
N HIS A 58 6.16 9.72 -3.41
CA HIS A 58 7.57 10.00 -3.62
C HIS A 58 8.25 8.81 -4.28
N LEU A 59 8.93 9.05 -5.40
CA LEU A 59 9.84 8.09 -5.99
C LEU A 59 11.12 8.02 -5.14
N GLU A 60 11.43 6.83 -4.64
CA GLU A 60 12.70 6.50 -4.01
C GLU A 60 13.55 5.65 -4.96
N LYS A 61 14.83 5.43 -4.62
CA LYS A 61 15.80 4.74 -5.50
C LYS A 61 15.34 3.35 -5.98
N LYS A 62 14.61 2.62 -5.16
CA LYS A 62 14.16 1.23 -5.42
C LYS A 62 12.71 0.99 -5.00
N GLY A 63 11.93 2.06 -4.89
CA GLY A 63 10.58 1.95 -4.38
C GLY A 63 9.80 3.24 -4.45
N ILE A 64 8.54 3.14 -4.03
CA ILE A 64 7.59 4.24 -4.06
C ILE A 64 7.01 4.39 -2.66
N ARG A 65 7.17 5.57 -2.08
CA ARG A 65 6.57 5.90 -0.79
C ARG A 65 5.27 6.66 -1.02
N ILE A 66 4.21 6.14 -0.44
CA ILE A 66 2.85 6.67 -0.52
C ILE A 66 2.46 7.16 0.87
N ALA A 67 2.06 8.42 0.97
CA ALA A 67 1.33 8.93 2.13
C ALA A 67 -0.16 8.63 1.90
N ALA A 68 -0.69 7.66 2.65
CA ALA A 68 -2.00 7.08 2.43
C ALA A 68 -2.96 7.47 3.56
N MET A 69 -4.13 7.95 3.20
CA MET A 69 -5.24 8.17 4.13
C MET A 69 -6.30 7.09 3.96
N ASN A 70 -7.09 6.85 5.00
CA ASN A 70 -8.31 6.02 4.96
C ASN A 70 -8.22 4.76 4.07
N PHE A 71 -7.15 4.00 4.20
CA PHE A 71 -6.96 2.76 3.46
C PHE A 71 -7.39 1.58 4.32
N GLU A 72 -7.83 0.51 3.67
CA GLU A 72 -8.33 -0.67 4.36
C GLU A 72 -7.21 -1.67 4.57
N ILE A 73 -7.15 -2.27 5.76
CA ILE A 73 -6.35 -3.46 6.07
C ILE A 73 -7.34 -4.56 6.43
N LYS A 74 -7.32 -5.64 5.65
CA LYS A 74 -8.15 -6.82 5.88
C LYS A 74 -7.31 -7.98 6.40
N GLU A 75 -7.74 -8.60 7.49
CA GLU A 75 -7.19 -9.85 8.02
C GLU A 75 -8.33 -10.85 8.28
N GLY A 76 -8.39 -11.91 7.47
CA GLY A 76 -9.54 -12.83 7.53
C GLY A 76 -10.86 -12.15 7.15
N GLU A 77 -11.82 -12.11 8.07
CA GLU A 77 -13.12 -11.43 7.88
C GLU A 77 -13.11 -9.99 8.43
N GLU A 78 -12.08 -9.61 9.17
CA GLU A 78 -11.98 -8.30 9.81
C GLU A 78 -11.42 -7.26 8.86
N ILE A 79 -12.00 -6.06 8.90
CA ILE A 79 -11.55 -4.90 8.12
C ILE A 79 -11.27 -3.77 9.10
N SER A 80 -10.09 -3.19 8.98
CA SER A 80 -9.69 -1.98 9.68
C SER A 80 -9.39 -0.87 8.70
N VAL A 81 -9.64 0.37 9.11
CA VAL A 81 -9.34 1.58 8.33
C VAL A 81 -8.19 2.31 8.98
N ALA A 82 -7.15 2.57 8.19
CA ALA A 82 -5.89 3.14 8.65
C ALA A 82 -5.47 4.36 7.84
N THR A 83 -4.60 5.17 8.41
CA THR A 83 -3.78 6.18 7.73
C THR A 83 -2.32 5.93 8.07
N GLY A 84 -1.40 6.23 7.16
CA GLY A 84 0.02 6.06 7.40
C GLY A 84 0.87 6.18 6.13
N SER A 85 2.07 5.63 6.20
CA SER A 85 3.00 5.57 5.07
C SER A 85 3.14 4.14 4.57
N ILE A 86 3.12 3.97 3.24
CA ILE A 86 3.32 2.69 2.58
C ILE A 86 4.53 2.83 1.66
N LEU A 87 5.55 2.00 1.84
CA LEU A 87 6.68 1.86 0.92
C LEU A 87 6.48 0.59 0.09
N LEU A 88 6.45 0.74 -1.22
CA LEU A 88 6.44 -0.37 -2.18
C LEU A 88 7.86 -0.54 -2.73
N GLU A 89 8.55 -1.62 -2.36
CA GLU A 89 9.89 -1.93 -2.87
C GLU A 89 9.79 -2.64 -4.22
N LEU A 90 9.75 -1.84 -5.30
CA LEU A 90 9.59 -2.28 -6.69
C LEU A 90 10.92 -2.48 -7.44
N ASP A 91 12.05 -2.38 -6.73
CA ASP A 91 13.40 -2.44 -7.29
C ASP A 91 13.54 -1.50 -8.51
N ASP A 92 14.03 -2.01 -9.64
CA ASP A 92 14.32 -1.24 -10.84
C ASP A 92 13.03 -0.78 -11.57
N SER A 93 11.88 -1.36 -11.22
CA SER A 93 10.57 -1.00 -11.80
C SER A 93 9.91 0.20 -11.11
N ALA A 94 10.48 0.72 -10.02
CA ALA A 94 9.90 1.82 -9.26
C ALA A 94 9.71 3.09 -10.11
N GLU A 95 10.67 3.43 -10.96
CA GLU A 95 10.59 4.64 -11.80
C GLU A 95 9.50 4.52 -12.88
N GLU A 96 9.35 3.34 -13.49
CA GLU A 96 8.31 3.07 -14.50
C GLU A 96 6.91 3.19 -13.88
N TRP A 97 6.69 2.50 -12.76
CA TRP A 97 5.44 2.59 -11.99
C TRP A 97 5.12 4.02 -11.58
N TYR A 98 6.12 4.76 -11.11
CA TYR A 98 5.92 6.13 -10.67
C TYR A 98 5.43 7.03 -11.81
N LYS A 99 6.07 6.94 -12.98
CA LYS A 99 5.71 7.73 -14.16
C LYS A 99 4.34 7.36 -14.72
N GLU A 100 4.00 6.08 -14.75
CA GLU A 100 2.74 5.62 -15.31
C GLU A 100 1.53 6.00 -14.44
N LEU A 101 1.69 5.93 -13.11
CA LEU A 101 0.58 6.12 -12.17
C LEU A 101 0.46 7.57 -11.66
N TRP A 102 1.56 8.32 -11.57
CA TRP A 102 1.60 9.64 -10.93
C TRP A 102 2.46 10.69 -11.65
N GLY A 103 3.01 10.36 -12.83
CA GLY A 103 3.88 11.25 -13.63
C GLY A 103 3.16 12.19 -14.59
#